data_AF-A0A964NG43-F1
#
_entry.id   AF-A0A964NG43-F1
#
_cell.length_a   1.000
_cell.length_b   1.000
_cell.length_c   1.000
_cell.angle_alpha   90.00
_cell.angle_beta   90.00
_cell.angle_gamma   90.00
#
_symmetry.space_group_name_H-M   'P 1'
#
loop_
_entity.id
_entity.type
_entity.pdbx_description
1 polymer ?
#
loop_
_entity_poly.entity_id
_entity_poly.type
_entity_poly.pdbx_seq_one_letter_code
_entity_poly.pdbx_strand_id
1 'polypeptide(L)'
;MRARAWTHRGGLFVALLFAHNSAGGCSGRSTAALYDGPRLGEPEYRLGVADVIAVDIKENPTFSATQAVVRPDGHITLPVVNDVKVVGLTPTQVRAEVIRR
;
A
#
# COMPACT_ATOMS: atom_id res chain seq x y z
N MET A 1 13.72 62.88 -1.46
CA MET A 1 14.55 63.60 -0.46
C MET A 1 13.63 64.20 0.61
N ARG A 2 14.11 64.26 1.85
CA ARG A 2 13.40 64.36 3.15
C ARG A 2 12.36 65.47 3.32
N ALA A 3 11.26 65.13 4.02
CA ALA A 3 10.43 65.97 4.92
C ALA A 3 9.23 65.09 5.36
N ARG A 4 8.67 65.08 6.57
CA ARG A 4 8.60 66.02 7.69
C ARG A 4 8.08 65.24 8.91
N ALA A 5 8.62 65.52 10.09
CA ALA A 5 8.05 65.09 11.36
C ALA A 5 6.77 65.89 11.69
N TRP A 6 5.81 65.28 12.38
CA TRP A 6 5.09 65.85 13.54
C TRP A 6 4.02 64.89 14.11
N THR A 7 4.12 64.64 15.43
CA THR A 7 3.06 64.52 16.47
C THR A 7 1.70 63.86 16.09
N HIS A 8 1.13 62.93 16.86
CA HIS A 8 0.57 63.18 18.20
C HIS A 8 0.34 61.87 18.99
N ARG A 9 0.58 61.98 20.30
CA ARG A 9 0.25 61.01 21.37
C ARG A 9 -1.21 61.13 21.77
N GLY A 10 -1.77 60.04 22.30
CA GLY A 10 -3.07 59.97 23.01
C GLY A 10 -4.13 59.40 22.08
N GLY A 11 -4.72 58.22 22.32
CA GLY A 11 -5.26 57.71 23.57
C GLY A 11 -6.77 57.52 23.34
N LEU A 12 -7.34 56.44 23.90
CA LEU A 12 -8.75 56.03 23.83
C LEU A 12 -9.15 55.18 22.60
N PHE A 13 -9.44 53.89 22.82
CA PHE A 13 -10.75 53.25 22.59
C PHE A 13 -10.61 51.73 22.77
N VAL A 14 -10.94 51.26 23.97
CA VAL A 14 -11.29 49.84 24.21
C VAL A 14 -12.63 49.61 23.53
N ALA A 15 -12.66 48.71 22.55
CA ALA A 15 -13.89 48.20 21.95
C ALA A 15 -13.83 46.67 21.88
N LEU A 16 -14.92 46.09 22.36
CA LEU A 16 -15.20 44.68 22.61
C LEU A 16 -15.25 43.80 21.35
N LEU A 17 -14.85 42.54 21.55
CA LEU A 17 -15.45 41.28 21.08
C LEU A 17 -15.43 40.94 19.56
N PHE A 18 -15.31 39.63 19.33
CA PHE A 18 -15.48 38.86 18.09
C PHE A 18 -14.26 38.68 17.17
N ALA A 19 -13.41 37.72 17.53
CA ALA A 19 -12.92 36.77 16.54
C ALA A 19 -12.89 35.35 17.14
N HIS A 20 -13.85 34.58 16.68
CA HIS A 20 -14.29 33.25 17.04
C HIS A 20 -13.15 32.21 17.05
N ASN A 21 -12.87 31.63 18.22
CA ASN A 21 -12.14 30.38 18.35
C ASN A 21 -13.09 29.23 17.99
N SER A 22 -12.85 28.56 16.85
CA SER A 22 -13.49 27.32 16.37
C SER A 22 -12.77 26.93 15.08
N ALA A 23 -12.43 25.69 14.75
CA ALA A 23 -12.55 24.41 15.40
C ALA A 23 -11.53 23.49 14.70
N GLY A 24 -11.12 22.40 15.37
CA GLY A 24 -10.14 21.47 14.86
C GLY A 24 -10.55 20.82 13.54
N GLY A 25 -9.65 20.82 12.57
CA GLY A 25 -9.71 19.95 11.41
C GLY A 25 -8.80 18.75 11.62
N CYS A 26 -9.32 17.66 12.18
CA CYS A 26 -8.66 16.36 12.06
C CYS A 26 -8.74 15.93 10.59
N SER A 27 -7.70 16.20 9.81
CA SER A 27 -7.49 15.59 8.49
C SER A 27 -7.01 14.15 8.68
N GLY A 28 -7.83 13.34 9.35
CA GLY A 28 -7.68 11.89 9.41
C GLY A 28 -7.98 11.31 8.03
N ARG A 29 -6.97 11.28 7.16
CA ARG A 29 -7.05 10.53 5.91
C ARG A 29 -6.94 9.06 6.28
N SER A 30 -8.10 8.45 6.57
CA SER A 30 -8.24 7.02 6.83
C SER A 30 -7.75 6.25 5.59
N THR A 31 -6.52 5.76 5.64
CA THR A 31 -5.93 4.83 4.66
C THR A 31 -6.51 3.42 4.75
N ALA A 32 -7.59 3.22 5.53
CA ALA A 32 -8.29 1.95 5.71
C ALA A 32 -8.93 1.40 4.42
N ALA A 33 -8.91 2.15 3.31
CA ALA A 33 -9.43 1.71 2.01
C ALA A 33 -8.39 1.00 1.12
N LEU A 34 -7.17 0.72 1.58
CA LEU A 34 -6.11 0.13 0.74
C LEU A 34 -6.09 -1.41 0.72
N TYR A 35 -7.05 -2.09 1.35
CA TYR A 35 -7.20 -3.53 1.25
C TYR A 35 -8.56 -3.88 0.65
N ASP A 36 -8.61 -3.96 -0.69
CA ASP A 36 -9.71 -4.55 -1.44
C ASP A 36 -9.53 -6.07 -1.42
N GLY A 37 -9.81 -6.69 -0.27
CA GLY A 37 -9.82 -8.14 -0.14
C GLY A 37 -10.81 -8.78 -1.13
N PRO A 38 -10.70 -10.09 -1.38
CA PRO A 38 -11.55 -10.77 -2.36
C PRO A 38 -13.04 -10.50 -2.06
N ARG A 39 -13.75 -9.90 -3.02
CA ARG A 39 -15.17 -9.62 -2.87
C ARG A 39 -15.93 -10.93 -3.00
N LEU A 40 -16.92 -11.14 -2.13
CA LEU A 40 -17.81 -12.29 -2.21
C LEU A 40 -18.45 -12.35 -3.61
N GLY A 41 -18.07 -13.36 -4.41
CA GLY A 41 -18.57 -13.56 -5.77
C GLY A 41 -17.58 -13.30 -6.91
N GLU A 42 -16.35 -12.86 -6.62
CA GLU A 42 -15.31 -12.78 -7.65
C GLU A 42 -14.77 -14.18 -8.02
N PRO A 43 -14.50 -14.44 -9.32
CA PRO A 43 -13.90 -15.70 -9.74
C PRO A 43 -12.51 -15.87 -9.12
N GLU A 44 -12.17 -17.10 -8.74
CA GLU A 44 -10.87 -17.40 -8.14
C GLU A 44 -9.74 -17.02 -9.12
N TYR A 45 -8.79 -16.23 -8.63
CA TYR A 45 -7.67 -15.77 -9.44
C TYR A 45 -6.80 -16.94 -9.90
N ARG A 46 -6.45 -16.91 -11.19
CA ARG A 46 -5.56 -17.88 -11.82
C ARG A 46 -4.31 -17.16 -12.29
N LEU A 47 -3.18 -17.78 -12.01
CA LEU A 47 -1.88 -17.24 -12.39
C LEU A 47 -1.70 -17.25 -13.90
N GLY A 48 -1.21 -16.15 -14.43
CA GLY A 48 -0.86 -15.90 -15.81
C GLY A 48 0.64 -15.68 -16.00
N VAL A 49 1.04 -15.60 -17.27
CA VAL A 49 2.41 -15.25 -17.66
C VAL A 49 2.71 -13.82 -17.21
N ALA A 50 3.95 -13.58 -16.77
CA ALA A 50 4.45 -12.30 -16.26
C ALA A 50 3.90 -11.90 -14.87
N ASP A 51 3.09 -12.73 -14.22
CA ASP A 51 2.73 -12.51 -12.82
C ASP A 51 3.95 -12.61 -11.92
N VAL A 52 3.94 -11.82 -10.84
CA VAL A 52 4.97 -11.83 -9.81
C VAL A 52 4.35 -12.34 -8.51
N ILE A 53 4.93 -13.40 -7.96
CA ILE A 53 4.45 -14.01 -6.72
C ILE A 53 5.58 -14.12 -5.70
N ALA A 54 5.21 -14.03 -4.43
CA ALA A 54 6.07 -14.35 -3.32
C ALA A 54 5.73 -15.75 -2.80
N VAL A 55 6.75 -16.58 -2.57
CA VAL A 55 6.62 -17.92 -2.00
C VAL A 55 7.41 -17.96 -0.71
N ASP A 56 6.69 -17.92 0.41
CA ASP A 56 7.26 -17.97 1.76
C ASP A 56 7.14 -19.37 2.35
N ILE A 57 8.28 -20.01 2.60
CA ILE A 57 8.36 -21.32 3.23
C ILE A 57 8.68 -21.11 4.71
N LYS A 58 7.67 -21.26 5.57
CA LYS A 58 7.80 -21.02 7.03
C LYS A 58 8.88 -21.89 7.69
N GLU A 59 9.01 -23.13 7.24
CA GLU A 59 9.92 -24.10 7.85
C GLU A 59 11.37 -23.84 7.46
N ASN A 60 11.61 -23.28 6.27
CA ASN A 60 12.95 -22.94 5.81
C ASN A 60 12.93 -21.68 4.91
N PRO A 61 13.13 -20.49 5.51
CA PRO A 61 13.05 -19.23 4.78
C PRO A 61 14.20 -19.03 3.78
N THR A 62 15.30 -19.81 3.89
CA THR A 62 16.41 -19.79 2.92
C THR A 62 15.97 -20.25 1.53
N PHE A 63 14.88 -21.02 1.46
CA PHE A 63 14.31 -21.53 0.22
C PHE A 63 13.09 -20.74 -0.26
N SER A 64 12.71 -19.68 0.46
CA SER A 64 11.67 -18.76 0.03
C SER A 64 12.11 -17.98 -1.21
N ALA A 65 11.17 -17.73 -2.10
CA ALA A 65 11.35 -16.84 -3.24
C ALA A 65 10.51 -15.58 -3.00
N THR A 66 11.14 -14.49 -2.58
CA THR A 66 10.43 -13.22 -2.32
C THR A 66 9.85 -12.62 -3.59
N GLN A 67 10.44 -12.92 -4.75
CA GLN A 67 10.01 -12.42 -6.05
C GLN A 67 10.26 -13.47 -7.14
N ALA A 68 9.27 -14.33 -7.38
CA ALA A 68 9.27 -15.28 -8.50
C ALA A 68 8.35 -14.76 -9.61
N VAL A 69 8.90 -14.68 -10.83
CA VAL A 69 8.14 -14.25 -12.02
C VAL A 69 7.69 -15.48 -12.80
N VAL A 70 6.43 -15.50 -13.21
CA VAL A 70 5.91 -16.54 -14.12
C VAL A 70 6.49 -16.32 -15.51
N ARG A 71 7.34 -17.24 -15.93
CA ARG A 71 8.02 -17.23 -17.22
C ARG A 71 7.04 -17.43 -18.39
N PRO A 72 7.44 -17.10 -19.64
CA PRO A 72 6.59 -17.31 -20.84
C PRO A 72 6.20 -18.77 -21.12
N ASP A 73 6.97 -19.73 -20.61
CA ASP A 73 6.64 -21.17 -20.63
C ASP A 73 5.57 -21.55 -19.59
N GLY A 74 5.23 -20.63 -18.68
CA GLY A 74 4.27 -20.81 -17.60
C GLY A 74 4.82 -21.46 -16.34
N HIS A 75 6.13 -21.47 -16.17
CA HIS A 75 6.83 -22.00 -15.01
C HIS A 75 7.37 -20.90 -14.09
N ILE A 76 7.54 -21.23 -12.82
CA ILE A 76 8.36 -20.47 -11.87
C ILE A 76 9.56 -21.32 -11.47
N THR A 77 10.71 -20.68 -11.26
CA THR A 77 11.91 -21.36 -10.75
C THR A 77 12.03 -21.08 -9.25
N LEU A 78 12.06 -22.13 -8.45
CA LEU A 78 12.30 -22.05 -7.01
C LEU A 78 13.68 -22.65 -6.67
N PRO A 79 14.38 -22.15 -5.62
CA PRO A 79 15.72 -22.61 -5.28
C PRO A 79 15.87 -24.12 -5.03
N VAL A 80 14.82 -24.77 -4.50
CA VAL A 80 14.84 -26.20 -4.12
C VAL A 80 13.99 -27.08 -5.04
N VAL A 81 12.84 -26.55 -5.47
CA VAL A 81 11.80 -27.35 -6.15
C VAL A 81 11.97 -27.34 -7.68
N ASN A 82 13.02 -26.68 -8.19
CA ASN A 82 13.26 -26.43 -9.60
C ASN A 82 12.06 -25.73 -10.26
N ASP A 83 11.70 -26.12 -11.49
CA ASP A 83 10.65 -25.48 -12.27
C ASP A 83 9.27 -26.09 -11.96
N VAL A 84 8.35 -25.24 -11.51
CA VAL A 84 6.96 -25.60 -11.21
C VAL A 84 6.02 -24.92 -12.20
N LYS A 85 5.14 -25.69 -12.84
CA LYS A 85 4.11 -25.14 -13.74
C LYS A 85 3.01 -24.48 -12.92
N VAL A 86 2.71 -23.21 -13.21
CA VAL A 86 1.73 -22.41 -12.44
C VAL A 86 0.63 -21.78 -13.28
N VAL A 87 0.81 -21.66 -14.60
CA VAL A 87 -0.20 -21.01 -15.45
C VAL A 87 -1.54 -21.75 -15.41
N GLY A 88 -2.60 -21.00 -15.16
CA GLY A 88 -3.98 -21.50 -15.02
C GLY A 88 -4.30 -22.10 -13.66
N LEU A 89 -3.30 -22.27 -12.78
CA LEU A 89 -3.50 -22.72 -11.41
C LEU A 89 -3.84 -21.55 -10.49
N THR A 90 -4.57 -21.86 -9.43
CA THR A 90 -4.84 -20.91 -8.34
C THR A 90 -3.69 -20.93 -7.33
N PRO A 91 -3.49 -19.87 -6.54
CA PRO A 91 -2.43 -19.85 -5.52
C PRO A 91 -2.47 -21.06 -4.57
N THR A 92 -3.69 -21.50 -4.22
CA THR A 92 -3.92 -22.69 -3.37
C THR A 92 -3.44 -23.97 -4.05
N GLN A 93 -3.69 -24.12 -5.36
CA GLN A 93 -3.25 -25.28 -6.14
C GLN A 93 -1.74 -25.30 -6.32
N VAL A 94 -1.12 -24.15 -6.57
CA VAL A 94 0.34 -24.03 -6.65
C VAL A 94 0.99 -24.45 -5.34
N ARG A 95 0.45 -24.01 -4.20
CA ARG A 95 0.93 -24.45 -2.88
C ARG A 95 0.93 -25.98 -2.75
N ALA A 96 -0.14 -26.64 -3.17
CA ALA A 96 -0.24 -28.10 -3.10
C ALA A 96 0.76 -28.80 -4.01
N GLU A 97 1.05 -28.23 -5.19
CA GLU A 97 2.04 -28.78 -6.13
C GLU A 97 3.47 -28.62 -5.61
N VAL A 98 3.78 -27.49 -4.99
CA VAL A 98 5.10 -27.22 -4.37
C VAL A 98 5.37 -28.15 -3.19
N ILE A 99 4.35 -28.43 -2.36
CA ILE A 99 4.49 -29.32 -1.19
C ILE A 99 4.70 -30.79 -1.59
N ARG A 100 4.20 -31.21 -2.77
CA ARG A 100 4.26 -32.61 -3.19
C ARG A 100 5.64 -33.04 -3.70
N ARG A 101 6.46 -32.09 -4.13
CA ARG A 101 7.77 -32.35 -4.73
C ARG A 101 8.86 -32.38 -3.67
#